data_AF-A0A371PBA7-F1
#
_entry.id   AF-A0A371PBA7-F1
#
_cell.length_a   1.000
_cell.length_b   1.000
_cell.length_c   1.000
_cell.angle_alpha   90.00
_cell.angle_beta   90.00
_cell.angle_gamma   90.00
#
_symmetry.space_group_name_H-M   'P 1'
#
loop_
_entity.id
_entity.type
_entity.pdbx_description
1 polymer ?
#
loop_
_entity_poly.entity_id
_entity_poly.type
_entity_poly.pdbx_seq_one_letter_code
_entity_poly.pdbx_strand_id
1 'polypeptide(L)'
;MLTASDRTALAGTAVDEVVAASGTDGGSQCRWQADAAVIQVTTLPAKEWAKSLPDVVKNLESSSASASPADKKDLETAKKLLSGAASFTDEQACQAFTTLAELDGDPKGTTTTVTSIPITETESGISAQGCDDGELTSVLYSIPGLKETAAIDKTVTTILERAQKRYAAAQ
;
A
#
# COMPACT_ATOMS: atom_id res chain seq x y z
N MET A 1 -9.53 -7.03 -7.86
CA MET A 1 -10.70 -7.23 -6.96
C MET A 1 -10.57 -8.48 -6.08
N LEU A 2 -11.10 -8.46 -4.84
CA LEU A 2 -11.06 -9.60 -3.90
C LEU A 2 -12.33 -10.44 -3.93
N THR A 3 -12.16 -11.77 -3.79
CA THR A 3 -13.27 -12.71 -3.60
C THR A 3 -13.64 -12.87 -2.12
N ALA A 4 -14.81 -13.45 -1.83
CA ALA A 4 -15.18 -13.80 -0.45
C ALA A 4 -14.14 -14.71 0.22
N SER A 5 -13.59 -15.68 -0.52
CA SER A 5 -12.52 -16.55 -0.01
C SER A 5 -11.23 -15.78 0.31
N ASP A 6 -10.87 -14.76 -0.46
CA ASP A 6 -9.70 -13.93 -0.15
C ASP A 6 -9.95 -13.11 1.13
N ARG A 7 -11.16 -12.56 1.29
CA ARG A 7 -11.54 -11.80 2.50
C ARG A 7 -11.53 -12.67 3.75
N THR A 8 -12.07 -13.88 3.67
CA THR A 8 -12.03 -14.84 4.78
C THR A 8 -10.61 -15.32 5.09
N ALA A 9 -9.74 -15.44 4.08
CA ALA A 9 -8.34 -15.77 4.32
C ALA A 9 -7.59 -14.67 5.09
N LEU A 10 -7.94 -13.39 4.91
CA LEU A 10 -7.37 -12.27 5.67
C LEU A 10 -7.94 -12.18 7.09
N ALA A 11 -9.27 -12.21 7.21
CA ALA A 11 -9.96 -11.89 8.47
C ALA A 11 -10.29 -13.11 9.34
N GLY A 12 -10.08 -14.33 8.84
CA GLY A 12 -10.49 -15.58 9.49
C GLY A 12 -12.00 -15.81 9.54
N THR A 13 -12.81 -14.82 9.16
CA THR A 13 -14.27 -14.83 9.18
C THR A 13 -14.82 -14.12 7.93
N ALA A 14 -16.13 -14.21 7.70
CA ALA A 14 -16.76 -13.52 6.58
C ALA A 14 -16.76 -12.00 6.80
N VAL A 15 -16.32 -11.24 5.78
CA VAL A 15 -16.31 -9.77 5.76
C VAL A 15 -16.93 -9.36 4.44
N ASP A 16 -18.26 -9.25 4.40
CA ASP A 16 -19.02 -9.16 3.15
C ASP A 16 -19.87 -7.89 3.04
N GLU A 17 -19.94 -7.08 4.10
CA GLU A 17 -20.64 -5.80 4.04
C GLU A 17 -19.84 -4.82 3.18
N VAL A 18 -20.36 -4.48 2.00
CA VAL A 18 -19.73 -3.52 1.09
C VAL A 18 -19.97 -2.11 1.60
N VAL A 19 -18.89 -1.36 1.77
CA VAL A 19 -18.93 0.04 2.19
C VAL A 19 -18.65 0.93 1.00
N ALA A 20 -19.38 2.03 0.88
CA ALA A 20 -19.09 3.05 -0.11
C ALA A 20 -17.64 3.53 0.06
N ALA A 21 -16.88 3.48 -1.03
CA ALA A 21 -15.49 3.85 -1.06
C ALA A 21 -15.34 5.09 -1.97
N SER A 22 -14.61 6.10 -1.52
CA SER A 22 -14.34 7.31 -2.30
C SER A 22 -13.16 7.02 -3.23
N GLY A 23 -13.44 6.43 -4.40
CA GLY A 23 -12.42 6.21 -5.42
C GLY A 23 -11.77 7.54 -5.84
N THR A 24 -10.49 7.49 -6.17
CA THR A 24 -9.78 8.58 -6.86
C THR A 24 -10.01 8.48 -8.36
N ASP A 25 -9.95 9.61 -9.07
CA ASP A 25 -10.02 9.61 -10.54
C ASP A 25 -9.00 8.64 -11.13
N GLY A 26 -9.46 7.76 -12.02
CA GLY A 26 -8.63 6.75 -12.68
C GLY A 26 -8.30 5.50 -11.85
N GLY A 27 -8.76 5.40 -10.59
CA GLY A 27 -8.53 4.25 -9.73
C GLY A 27 -9.80 3.44 -9.42
N SER A 28 -9.61 2.22 -8.92
CA SER A 28 -10.65 1.41 -8.31
C SER A 28 -10.41 1.31 -6.80
N GLN A 29 -11.49 1.44 -6.02
CA GLN A 29 -11.45 1.22 -4.58
C GLN A 29 -12.62 0.32 -4.19
N CYS A 30 -12.33 -0.71 -3.39
CA CYS A 30 -13.33 -1.59 -2.81
C CYS A 30 -13.06 -1.72 -1.33
N ARG A 31 -14.11 -1.55 -0.52
CA ARG A 31 -14.03 -1.66 0.93
C ARG A 31 -15.11 -2.60 1.43
N TRP A 32 -14.71 -3.49 2.33
CA TRP A 32 -15.59 -4.38 3.05
C TRP A 32 -15.38 -4.22 4.55
N GLN A 33 -16.46 -4.39 5.31
CA GLN A 33 -16.40 -4.39 6.76
C GLN A 33 -17.22 -5.52 7.39
N ALA A 34 -16.94 -5.74 8.66
CA ALA A 34 -17.72 -6.50 9.62
C ALA A 34 -17.50 -5.84 11.00
N ASP A 35 -18.19 -6.30 12.04
CA ASP A 35 -18.21 -5.69 13.39
C ASP A 35 -16.83 -5.24 13.92
N ALA A 36 -15.77 -5.98 13.61
CA ALA A 36 -14.41 -5.66 14.04
C ALA A 36 -13.35 -5.82 12.94
N ALA A 37 -13.75 -5.99 11.68
CA ALA A 37 -12.83 -6.23 10.57
C ALA A 37 -13.04 -5.22 9.45
N VAL A 38 -11.95 -4.70 8.90
CA VAL A 38 -11.97 -3.82 7.72
C VAL A 38 -11.00 -4.38 6.70
N ILE A 39 -11.44 -4.48 5.45
CA ILE A 39 -10.60 -4.84 4.31
C ILE A 39 -10.81 -3.79 3.23
N GLN A 40 -9.73 -3.23 2.70
CA GLN A 40 -9.75 -2.29 1.60
C GLN A 40 -8.76 -2.74 0.53
N VAL A 41 -9.19 -2.66 -0.73
CA VAL A 41 -8.28 -2.76 -1.88
C VAL A 41 -8.41 -1.52 -2.71
N THR A 42 -7.27 -0.92 -3.02
CA THR A 42 -7.16 0.21 -3.92
C THR A 42 -6.22 -0.19 -5.06
N THR A 43 -6.63 0.05 -6.30
CA THR A 43 -5.74 -0.03 -7.47
C THR A 43 -5.83 1.29 -8.23
N LEU A 44 -4.70 1.87 -8.60
CA LEU A 44 -4.63 3.09 -9.39
C LEU A 44 -3.39 3.11 -10.28
N PRO A 45 -3.40 3.91 -11.37
CA PRO A 45 -2.20 4.13 -12.16
C PRO A 45 -1.06 4.62 -11.26
N ALA A 46 0.11 4.03 -11.42
CA ALA A 46 1.26 4.29 -10.57
C ALA A 46 1.66 5.77 -10.62
N LYS A 47 1.50 6.45 -11.76
CA LYS A 47 1.76 7.89 -11.85
C LYS A 47 0.84 8.73 -10.97
N GLU A 48 -0.43 8.33 -10.79
CA GLU A 48 -1.37 9.06 -9.93
C GLU A 48 -1.00 8.87 -8.46
N TRP A 49 -0.56 7.66 -8.09
CA TRP A 49 0.04 7.43 -6.77
C TRP A 49 1.27 8.31 -6.55
N ALA A 50 2.20 8.34 -7.51
CA ALA A 50 3.45 9.08 -7.40
C ALA A 50 3.23 10.59 -7.19
N LYS A 51 2.19 11.18 -7.81
CA LYS A 51 1.81 12.59 -7.62
C LYS A 51 1.50 12.96 -6.18
N SER A 52 1.00 12.01 -5.38
CA SER A 52 0.66 12.24 -3.97
C SER A 52 1.87 12.23 -3.02
N LEU A 53 2.98 11.62 -3.44
CA LEU A 53 4.12 11.35 -2.57
C LEU A 53 4.90 12.60 -2.12
N PRO A 54 5.08 13.66 -2.95
CA PRO A 54 5.76 14.87 -2.49
C PRO A 54 5.12 15.50 -1.26
N ASP A 55 3.79 15.49 -1.17
CA ASP A 55 3.06 16.03 0.00
C ASP A 55 3.25 15.13 1.23
N VAL A 56 3.26 13.80 1.05
CA VAL A 56 3.57 12.85 2.12
C VAL A 56 4.98 13.08 2.67
N VAL A 57 5.98 13.21 1.80
CA VAL A 57 7.37 13.46 2.18
C VAL A 57 7.53 14.80 2.92
N LYS A 58 6.83 15.84 2.48
CA LYS A 58 6.81 17.15 3.17
C LYS A 58 6.20 17.07 4.57
N ASN A 59 5.15 16.26 4.74
CA ASN A 59 4.55 16.03 6.05
C ASN A 59 5.49 15.23 6.97
N LEU A 60 6.16 14.21 6.44
CA LEU A 60 7.17 13.45 7.18
C LEU A 60 8.33 14.34 7.65
N GLU A 61 8.84 15.21 6.78
CA GLU A 61 9.85 16.21 7.13
C GLU A 61 9.42 17.06 8.33
N SER A 62 8.19 17.55 8.31
CA SER A 62 7.63 18.41 9.37
C SER A 62 7.51 17.68 10.71
N SER A 63 7.36 16.34 10.70
CA SER A 63 7.31 15.48 11.88
C SER A 63 8.69 14.98 12.35
N SER A 64 9.71 15.05 11.49
CA SER A 64 11.02 14.41 11.66
C SER A 64 12.02 15.18 12.53
N ALA A 65 11.57 16.14 13.35
CA ALA A 65 12.43 16.97 14.20
C ALA A 65 13.36 16.18 15.16
N SER A 66 13.11 14.88 15.35
CA SER A 66 13.89 13.95 16.18
C SER A 66 14.58 12.82 15.41
N ALA A 67 14.60 12.85 14.07
CA ALA A 67 15.10 11.76 13.23
C ALA A 67 16.64 11.67 13.15
N SER A 68 17.16 10.46 12.93
CA SER A 68 18.59 10.15 12.86
C SER A 68 19.25 10.78 11.61
N PRO A 69 20.59 10.92 11.56
CA PRO A 69 21.27 11.38 10.35
C PRO A 69 21.07 10.48 9.13
N ALA A 70 20.82 9.17 9.33
CA ALA A 70 20.52 8.24 8.25
C ALA A 70 19.12 8.55 7.68
N ASP A 71 18.11 8.65 8.54
CA ASP A 71 16.73 8.97 8.16
C ASP A 71 16.65 10.29 7.38
N LYS A 72 17.45 11.29 7.77
CA LYS A 72 17.55 12.57 7.05
C LYS A 72 18.13 12.40 5.65
N LYS A 73 19.14 11.53 5.48
CA LYS A 73 19.74 11.26 4.17
C LYS A 73 18.78 10.50 3.27
N ASP A 74 18.03 9.55 3.80
CA ASP A 74 17.05 8.78 3.05
C ASP A 74 15.87 9.68 2.65
N LEU A 75 15.43 10.56 3.55
CA LEU A 75 14.43 11.58 3.25
C LEU A 75 14.87 12.53 2.12
N GLU A 76 16.10 13.04 2.16
CA GLU A 76 16.64 13.88 1.07
C GLU A 76 16.73 13.12 -0.26
N THR A 77 17.07 11.83 -0.20
CA THR A 77 17.10 10.96 -1.39
C THR A 77 15.71 10.78 -1.96
N ALA A 78 14.70 10.49 -1.12
CA ALA A 78 13.30 10.38 -1.51
C ALA A 78 12.76 11.69 -2.11
N LYS A 79 13.07 12.84 -1.51
CA LYS A 79 12.71 14.17 -2.07
C LYS A 79 13.29 14.36 -3.47
N LYS A 80 14.57 14.05 -3.65
CA LYS A 80 15.23 14.21 -4.95
C LYS A 80 14.60 13.29 -6.00
N LEU A 81 14.35 12.03 -5.63
CA LEU A 81 13.66 11.06 -6.47
C LEU A 81 12.30 11.60 -6.91
N LEU A 82 11.50 12.12 -5.97
CA LEU A 82 10.12 12.54 -6.19
C LEU A 82 9.96 13.96 -6.75
N SER A 83 11.06 14.72 -6.92
CA SER A 83 11.02 16.08 -7.47
C SER A 83 10.39 16.19 -8.87
N GLY A 84 10.40 15.10 -9.63
CA GLY A 84 9.76 14.98 -10.95
C GLY A 84 8.44 14.20 -10.96
N ALA A 85 7.88 13.83 -9.80
CA ALA A 85 6.78 12.87 -9.69
C ALA A 85 5.52 13.25 -10.49
N ALA A 86 5.26 14.56 -10.66
CA ALA A 86 4.14 15.05 -11.45
C ALA A 86 4.20 14.67 -12.94
N SER A 87 5.40 14.37 -13.45
CA SER A 87 5.66 14.07 -14.86
C SER A 87 6.09 12.63 -15.08
N PHE A 88 5.99 11.78 -14.05
CA PHE A 88 6.35 10.37 -14.19
C PHE A 88 5.43 9.65 -15.18
N THR A 89 6.04 8.77 -15.99
CA THR A 89 5.31 7.67 -16.62
C THR A 89 4.93 6.64 -15.57
N ASP A 90 3.99 5.76 -15.89
CA ASP A 90 3.59 4.68 -14.98
C ASP A 90 4.77 3.74 -14.62
N GLU A 91 5.66 3.48 -15.58
CA GLU A 91 6.90 2.72 -15.36
C GLU A 91 7.86 3.44 -14.40
N GLN A 92 8.05 4.75 -14.58
CA GLN A 92 8.90 5.56 -13.70
C GLN A 92 8.33 5.61 -12.28
N ALA A 93 7.01 5.63 -12.14
CA ALA A 93 6.37 5.57 -10.84
C ALA A 93 6.58 4.21 -10.15
N CYS A 94 6.48 3.08 -10.86
CA CYS A 94 6.82 1.77 -10.27
C CYS A 94 8.31 1.63 -9.92
N GLN A 95 9.21 2.23 -10.70
CA GLN A 95 10.63 2.32 -10.33
C GLN A 95 10.83 3.15 -9.06
N ALA A 96 10.09 4.26 -8.92
CA ALA A 96 10.12 5.07 -7.70
C ALA A 96 9.60 4.27 -6.49
N PHE A 97 8.53 3.48 -6.64
CA PHE A 97 8.06 2.55 -5.61
C PHE A 97 9.17 1.61 -5.15
N THR A 98 9.82 0.93 -6.09
CA THR A 98 10.92 -0.01 -5.80
C THR A 98 12.07 0.69 -5.05
N THR A 99 12.44 1.89 -5.50
CA THR A 99 13.51 2.67 -4.89
C THR A 99 13.14 3.12 -3.48
N LEU A 100 11.89 3.51 -3.23
CA LEU A 100 11.42 3.91 -1.91
C LEU A 100 11.37 2.73 -0.94
N ALA A 101 10.95 1.54 -1.41
CA ALA A 101 11.01 0.31 -0.62
C ALA A 101 12.46 0.00 -0.20
N GLU A 102 13.41 0.09 -1.14
CA GLU A 102 14.84 -0.10 -0.84
C GLU A 102 15.38 0.89 0.19
N LEU A 103 14.93 2.15 0.14
CA LEU A 103 15.29 3.17 1.14
C LEU A 103 14.68 2.88 2.52
N ASP A 104 13.52 2.24 2.57
CA ASP A 104 12.88 1.80 3.83
C ASP A 104 13.50 0.50 4.39
N GLY A 105 14.46 -0.08 3.67
CA GLY A 105 15.24 -1.25 4.10
C GLY A 105 14.86 -2.56 3.42
N ASP A 106 13.93 -2.55 2.45
CA ASP A 106 13.60 -3.75 1.68
C ASP A 106 14.76 -4.20 0.78
N PRO A 107 14.82 -5.50 0.41
CA PRO A 107 15.81 -5.99 -0.54
C PRO A 107 15.75 -5.26 -1.88
N LYS A 108 16.91 -5.16 -2.54
CA LYS A 108 17.01 -4.54 -3.87
C LYS A 108 16.09 -5.21 -4.89
N GLY A 109 15.33 -4.40 -5.63
CA GLY A 109 14.39 -4.84 -6.66
C GLY A 109 13.03 -5.28 -6.13
N THR A 110 12.72 -5.00 -4.86
CA THR A 110 11.43 -5.34 -4.25
C THR A 110 10.30 -4.55 -4.90
N THR A 111 9.36 -5.26 -5.53
CA THR A 111 8.15 -4.69 -6.16
C THR A 111 6.91 -4.84 -5.30
N THR A 112 7.05 -5.39 -4.08
CA THR A 112 5.96 -5.58 -3.13
C THR A 112 6.46 -5.34 -1.71
N THR A 113 5.78 -4.48 -0.98
CA THR A 113 6.06 -4.21 0.43
C THR A 113 4.90 -4.67 1.29
N VAL A 114 5.21 -5.08 2.52
CA VAL A 114 4.22 -5.39 3.56
C VAL A 114 4.63 -4.62 4.80
N THR A 115 3.71 -3.81 5.34
CA THR A 115 3.97 -2.99 6.50
C THR A 115 2.79 -3.00 7.47
N SER A 116 3.09 -3.04 8.77
CA SER A 116 2.11 -2.74 9.81
C SER A 116 1.87 -1.24 9.89
N ILE A 117 0.60 -0.83 9.81
CA ILE A 117 0.19 0.57 9.93
C ILE A 117 -0.66 0.78 11.19
N PRO A 118 -0.42 1.84 11.97
CA PRO A 118 -1.31 2.18 13.09
C PRO A 118 -2.66 2.65 12.55
N ILE A 119 -3.75 2.07 13.07
CA ILE A 119 -5.13 2.49 12.78
C ILE A 119 -5.65 3.34 13.95
N THR A 120 -5.37 2.91 15.17
CA THR A 120 -5.60 3.66 16.41
C THR A 120 -4.36 3.54 17.31
N GLU A 121 -4.37 4.13 18.50
CA GLU A 121 -3.28 3.97 19.47
C GLU A 121 -3.05 2.51 19.90
N THR A 122 -4.08 1.68 19.82
CA THR A 122 -4.05 0.28 20.30
C THR A 122 -4.28 -0.75 19.20
N GLU A 123 -4.59 -0.31 17.97
CA GLU A 123 -4.89 -1.19 16.85
C GLU A 123 -3.99 -0.90 15.66
N SER A 124 -3.52 -1.98 15.04
CA SER A 124 -2.72 -1.92 13.82
C SER A 124 -3.39 -2.73 12.71
N GLY A 125 -3.23 -2.25 11.48
CA GLY A 125 -3.59 -2.96 10.26
C GLY A 125 -2.33 -3.44 9.56
N ILE A 126 -2.49 -4.32 8.58
CA ILE A 126 -1.42 -4.70 7.65
C ILE A 126 -1.76 -4.14 6.28
N SER A 127 -0.82 -3.41 5.70
CA SER A 127 -0.86 -2.88 4.36
C SER A 127 0.15 -3.62 3.50
N ALA A 128 -0.32 -4.34 2.48
CA ALA A 128 0.53 -4.82 1.41
C ALA A 128 0.36 -3.93 0.19
N GLN A 129 1.45 -3.53 -0.43
CA GLN A 129 1.43 -2.71 -1.65
C GLN A 129 2.34 -3.34 -2.69
N GLY A 130 1.95 -3.25 -3.96
CA GLY A 130 2.78 -3.67 -5.07
C GLY A 130 2.54 -2.80 -6.28
N CYS A 131 3.61 -2.60 -7.05
CA CYS A 131 3.56 -1.87 -8.31
C CYS A 131 3.98 -2.81 -9.44
N ASP A 132 3.06 -3.06 -10.37
CA ASP A 132 3.29 -3.97 -11.49
C ASP A 132 2.56 -3.43 -12.73
N ASP A 133 3.20 -3.54 -13.89
CA ASP A 133 2.67 -3.06 -15.18
C ASP A 133 2.11 -1.61 -15.16
N GLY A 134 2.72 -0.74 -14.35
CA GLY A 134 2.30 0.66 -14.24
C GLY A 134 1.07 0.90 -13.36
N GLU A 135 0.61 -0.11 -12.62
CA GLU A 135 -0.50 -0.03 -11.68
C GLU A 135 -0.01 -0.30 -10.26
N LEU A 136 -0.33 0.62 -9.35
CA LEU A 136 -0.13 0.40 -7.93
C LEU A 136 -1.39 -0.25 -7.35
N THR A 137 -1.25 -1.40 -6.71
CA THR A 137 -2.31 -2.03 -5.91
C THR A 137 -1.91 -2.05 -4.45
N SER A 138 -2.86 -1.73 -3.57
CA SER A 138 -2.73 -1.81 -2.13
C SER A 138 -3.87 -2.64 -1.55
N VAL A 139 -3.53 -3.57 -0.66
CA VAL A 139 -4.46 -4.31 0.18
C VAL A 139 -4.18 -3.89 1.62
N LEU A 140 -5.15 -3.21 2.22
CA LEU A 140 -5.14 -2.88 3.64
C LEU A 140 -6.17 -3.77 4.34
N TYR A 141 -5.79 -4.39 5.45
CA TYR A 141 -6.77 -4.98 6.34
C TYR A 141 -6.43 -4.80 7.82
N SER A 142 -7.46 -4.82 8.64
CA SER A 142 -7.36 -4.72 10.09
C SER A 142 -8.38 -5.66 10.75
N ILE A 143 -7.93 -6.37 11.78
CA ILE A 143 -8.74 -7.22 12.66
C ILE A 143 -8.22 -7.07 14.10
N PRO A 144 -9.01 -7.39 15.14
CA PRO A 144 -8.58 -7.23 16.52
C PRO A 144 -7.41 -8.15 16.85
N GLY A 145 -6.39 -7.60 17.49
CA GLY A 145 -5.21 -8.37 17.89
C GLY A 145 -4.35 -8.83 16.71
N LEU A 146 -4.51 -8.23 15.52
CA LEU A 146 -3.65 -8.50 14.37
C LEU A 146 -2.18 -8.25 14.73
N LYS A 147 -1.34 -9.24 14.43
CA LYS A 147 0.11 -9.16 14.56
C LYS A 147 0.75 -9.56 13.26
N GLU A 148 1.72 -8.76 12.83
CA GLU A 148 2.55 -9.09 11.68
C GLU A 148 3.36 -10.36 11.96
N THR A 149 3.29 -11.31 11.04
CA THR A 149 4.00 -12.59 11.11
C THR A 149 4.28 -13.04 9.68
N ALA A 150 5.32 -13.85 9.47
CA ALA A 150 5.63 -14.37 8.13
C ALA A 150 4.46 -15.11 7.45
N ALA A 151 3.55 -15.72 8.22
CA ALA A 151 2.35 -16.36 7.68
C ALA A 151 1.31 -15.33 7.18
N ILE A 152 1.16 -14.23 7.92
CA ILE A 152 0.33 -13.09 7.53
C ILE A 152 0.92 -12.42 6.28
N ASP A 153 2.23 -12.14 6.26
CA ASP A 153 2.90 -11.48 5.14
C ASP A 153 2.71 -12.29 3.85
N LYS A 154 2.94 -13.61 3.94
CA LYS A 154 2.70 -14.52 2.82
C LYS A 154 1.24 -14.49 2.35
N THR A 155 0.29 -14.46 3.28
CA THR A 155 -1.15 -14.46 2.97
C THR A 155 -1.54 -13.17 2.26
N VAL A 156 -1.16 -12.01 2.81
CA VAL A 156 -1.51 -10.71 2.23
C VAL A 156 -0.82 -10.49 0.88
N THR A 157 0.45 -10.89 0.72
CA THR A 157 1.16 -10.85 -0.57
C THR A 157 0.47 -11.72 -1.62
N THR A 158 0.07 -12.94 -1.26
CA THR A 158 -0.69 -13.82 -2.18
C THR A 158 -2.00 -13.17 -2.62
N ILE A 159 -2.67 -12.47 -1.70
CA ILE A 159 -3.95 -11.81 -1.98
C ILE A 159 -3.77 -10.56 -2.82
N LEU A 160 -2.70 -9.80 -2.58
CA LEU A 160 -2.27 -8.68 -3.42
C LEU A 160 -2.03 -9.12 -4.88
N GLU A 161 -1.24 -10.18 -5.09
CA GLU A 161 -0.98 -10.72 -6.44
C GLU A 161 -2.27 -11.13 -7.16
N ARG A 162 -3.20 -11.76 -6.43
CA ARG A 162 -4.51 -12.14 -6.98
C ARG A 162 -5.36 -10.90 -7.29
N ALA A 163 -5.28 -9.86 -6.47
CA ALA A 163 -5.99 -8.61 -6.70
C ALA A 163 -5.51 -7.93 -7.99
N GLN A 164 -4.18 -7.87 -8.19
CA GLN A 164 -3.54 -7.34 -9.40
C GLN A 164 -3.95 -8.13 -10.64
N LYS A 165 -3.79 -9.45 -10.64
CA LYS A 165 -4.17 -10.32 -11.78
C LYS A 165 -5.64 -10.15 -12.18
N ARG A 166 -6.53 -10.04 -11.19
CA ARG A 166 -7.97 -9.85 -11.46
C ARG A 166 -8.32 -8.44 -11.92
N TYR A 167 -7.59 -7.44 -11.46
CA TYR A 167 -7.77 -6.08 -11.97
C TYR A 167 -7.35 -6.03 -13.44
N ALA A 168 -6.16 -6.54 -13.78
CA ALA A 168 -5.67 -6.62 -15.16
C ALA A 168 -6.63 -7.39 -16.10
N ALA A 169 -7.26 -8.47 -15.62
CA ALA A 169 -8.23 -9.23 -16.41
C ALA A 169 -9.60 -8.55 -16.58
N ALA A 170 -9.87 -7.46 -15.85
CA ALA A 170 -11.13 -6.73 -15.89
C ALA A 170 -11.06 -5.43 -16.71
N GLN A 171 -9.86 -5.05 -17.16
CA GLN A 171 -9.60 -3.92 -18.06
C GLN A 171 -9.79 -4.34 -19.53
#